data_AF-Q4C1U6-F1
#
_entry.id   AF-Q4C1U6-F1
#
_cell.length_a   1.000
_cell.length_b   1.000
_cell.length_c   1.000
_cell.angle_alpha   90.00
_cell.angle_beta   90.00
_cell.angle_gamma   90.00
#
_symmetry.space_group_name_H-M   'P 1'
#
loop_
_entity.id
_entity.type
_entity.pdbx_description
1 polymer ?
#
loop_
_entity_poly.entity_id
_entity_poly.type
_entity_poly.pdbx_seq_one_letter_code
_entity_poly.pdbx_strand_id
1 'polypeptide(L)'
;MIGRLKTKFKANVICFWTDSESWAGSKHPSQALAKYRQKVNPKVKAVYVTLAPYGISLVDPKDPLSWDLGGFDPGTPRLIQMLAKNEL
;
A
#
# COMPACT_ATOMS: atom_id res chain seq x y z
N MET A 1 0.01 10.23 2.70
CA MET A 1 -1.13 11.06 2.24
C MET A 1 -2.14 10.20 1.45
N ILE A 2 -3.18 9.63 2.07
CA ILE A 2 -4.19 8.76 1.41
C ILE A 2 -5.48 9.51 1.02
N GLY A 3 -5.57 10.80 1.31
CA GLY A 3 -6.84 11.53 1.34
C GLY A 3 -7.61 11.67 0.03
N ARG A 4 -7.04 11.36 -1.15
CA ARG A 4 -7.69 11.67 -2.45
C ARG A 4 -7.35 10.72 -3.60
N LEU A 5 -7.48 9.41 -3.41
CA LEU A 5 -7.65 8.52 -4.57
C LEU A 5 -9.02 8.80 -5.21
N LYS A 6 -9.08 9.83 -6.07
CA LYS A 6 -10.27 10.16 -6.86
C LYS A 6 -10.59 8.95 -7.73
N THR A 7 -11.87 8.57 -7.76
CA THR A 7 -12.41 7.36 -8.41
C THR A 7 -12.10 7.20 -9.90
N LYS A 8 -11.52 8.22 -10.56
CA LYS A 8 -11.12 8.17 -11.97
C LYS A 8 -9.66 7.74 -12.21
N PHE A 9 -8.82 7.67 -11.17
CA PHE A 9 -7.43 7.27 -11.32
C PHE A 9 -7.29 5.76 -11.22
N LYS A 10 -6.91 5.08 -12.32
CA LYS A 10 -6.61 3.65 -12.34
C LYS A 10 -5.13 3.42 -12.05
N ALA A 11 -4.83 2.79 -10.94
CA ALA A 11 -3.49 2.36 -10.56
C ALA A 11 -3.40 0.83 -10.55
N ASN A 12 -2.28 0.28 -10.97
CA ASN A 12 -1.97 -1.14 -10.84
C ASN A 12 -1.26 -1.45 -9.51
N VAL A 13 -0.44 -0.52 -9.03
CA VAL A 13 0.27 -0.59 -7.75
C VAL A 13 0.14 0.76 -7.03
N ILE A 14 -0.11 0.74 -5.73
CA ILE A 14 -0.13 1.93 -4.86
C ILE A 14 0.92 1.73 -3.77
N CYS A 15 1.87 2.67 -3.65
CA CYS A 15 2.89 2.63 -2.60
C CYS A 15 2.55 3.66 -1.50
N PHE A 16 2.39 3.20 -0.27
CA PHE A 16 2.18 4.03 0.92
C PHE A 16 3.50 4.18 1.66
N TRP A 17 4.09 5.37 1.59
CA TRP A 17 5.25 5.71 2.40
C TRP A 17 4.78 6.35 3.69
N THR A 18 5.18 5.77 4.82
CA THR A 18 4.74 6.22 6.15
C THR A 18 5.80 5.94 7.19
N ASP A 19 5.91 6.82 8.17
CA ASP A 19 6.61 6.60 9.45
C ASP A 19 5.81 5.74 10.43
N SER A 20 4.86 4.92 9.94
CA SER A 20 3.91 4.13 10.74
C SER A 20 3.01 4.92 11.70
N GLU A 21 3.12 6.25 11.76
CA GLU A 21 2.19 7.14 12.46
C GLU A 21 0.99 7.48 11.58
N SER A 22 0.50 6.51 10.80
CA SER A 22 -0.55 6.72 9.81
C SER A 22 -1.95 6.87 10.44
N TRP A 23 -2.11 7.85 11.32
CA TRP A 23 -3.38 8.43 11.73
C TRP A 23 -3.43 9.89 11.31
N ALA A 24 -3.56 10.12 10.00
CA ALA A 24 -3.78 11.45 9.44
C ALA A 24 -5.25 11.64 8.99
N GLY A 25 -6.23 11.14 9.76
CA GLY A 25 -7.66 11.42 9.53
C GLY A 25 -8.66 10.30 9.90
N SER A 26 -9.88 10.41 9.37
CA SER A 26 -11.07 9.64 9.80
C SER A 26 -11.22 8.21 9.28
N LYS A 27 -10.29 7.69 8.46
CA LYS A 27 -10.36 6.33 7.87
C LYS A 27 -8.99 5.68 7.77
N HIS A 28 -8.90 4.41 8.18
CA HIS A 28 -7.68 3.61 8.10
C HIS A 28 -7.26 3.35 6.62
N PRO A 29 -5.95 3.39 6.29
CA PRO A 29 -5.43 3.11 4.94
C PRO A 29 -6.03 1.88 4.25
N SER A 30 -6.11 0.75 4.97
CA SER A 30 -6.67 -0.50 4.47
C SER A 30 -8.15 -0.38 4.10
N GLN A 31 -8.94 0.42 4.82
CA GLN A 31 -10.35 0.66 4.50
C GLN A 31 -10.50 1.51 3.23
N ALA A 32 -9.62 2.50 3.03
CA ALA A 32 -9.61 3.30 1.81
C ALA A 32 -9.21 2.45 0.60
N LEU A 33 -8.21 1.57 0.75
CA LEU A 33 -7.79 0.62 -0.26
C LEU A 33 -8.91 -0.37 -0.61
N ALA A 34 -9.60 -0.95 0.38
CA ALA A 34 -10.72 -1.84 0.15
C ALA A 34 -11.85 -1.16 -0.66
N LYS A 35 -12.19 0.10 -0.32
CA LYS A 35 -13.17 0.89 -1.07
C LYS A 35 -12.71 1.19 -2.50
N TYR A 36 -11.42 1.46 -2.69
CA TYR A 36 -10.85 1.65 -4.02
C TYR A 36 -10.90 0.37 -4.85
N ARG A 37 -10.58 -0.80 -4.26
CA ARG A 37 -10.67 -2.10 -4.91
C ARG A 37 -12.09 -2.41 -5.38
N GLN A 38 -13.09 -2.15 -4.53
CA GLN A 38 -14.49 -2.35 -4.88
C GLN A 38 -14.98 -1.43 -6.02
N LYS A 39 -14.49 -0.19 -6.09
CA LYS A 39 -15.03 0.84 -6.98
C LYS A 39 -14.24 1.07 -8.27
N VAL A 40 -12.93 0.79 -8.27
CA VAL A 40 -12.01 1.26 -9.32
C VAL A 40 -11.19 0.12 -9.91
N ASN A 41 -10.48 -0.64 -9.06
CA ASN A 41 -9.64 -1.73 -9.53
C ASN A 41 -9.52 -2.85 -8.46
N PRO A 42 -10.26 -3.96 -8.58
CA PRO A 42 -10.22 -5.05 -7.60
C PRO A 42 -8.86 -5.76 -7.53
N LYS A 43 -8.00 -5.59 -8.54
CA LYS A 43 -6.68 -6.22 -8.64
C LYS A 43 -5.54 -5.28 -8.26
N VAL A 44 -5.81 -4.09 -7.70
CA VAL A 44 -4.72 -3.17 -7.32
C VAL A 44 -3.87 -3.78 -6.21
N LYS A 45 -2.55 -3.73 -6.42
CA LYS A 45 -1.53 -4.13 -5.44
C LYS A 45 -1.19 -2.96 -4.52
N ALA A 46 -0.95 -3.21 -3.25
CA ALA A 46 -0.55 -2.20 -2.29
C ALA A 46 0.78 -2.55 -1.64
N VAL A 47 1.67 -1.58 -1.55
CA VAL A 47 2.97 -1.72 -0.89
C VAL A 47 3.05 -0.67 0.21
N TYR A 48 3.20 -1.09 1.45
CA TYR A 48 3.40 -0.22 2.60
C TYR A 48 4.89 -0.19 2.87
N VAL A 49 5.49 0.99 2.78
CA VAL A 49 6.90 1.21 3.11
C VAL A 49 6.96 1.93 4.46
N THR A 50 7.26 1.17 5.51
CA THR A 50 7.29 1.61 6.91
C THR A 50 8.67 2.12 7.28
N LEU A 51 8.81 3.43 7.47
CA LEU A 51 10.09 4.10 7.68
C LEU A 51 10.59 4.06 9.12
N ALA A 52 9.83 3.45 10.03
CA ALA A 52 10.15 3.41 11.44
C ALA A 52 9.83 2.04 12.07
N PRO A 53 10.72 1.51 12.93
CA PRO A 53 10.68 0.12 13.41
C PRO A 53 9.74 -0.05 14.61
N TYR A 54 8.46 0.31 14.47
CA TYR A 54 7.49 0.22 15.56
C TYR A 54 6.98 -1.21 15.84
N GLY A 55 7.42 -2.21 15.07
CA GLY A 55 6.98 -3.60 15.25
C GLY A 55 5.49 -3.85 14.96
N ILE A 56 4.83 -2.90 14.32
CA ILE A 56 3.42 -2.98 13.91
C ILE A 56 3.34 -3.09 12.39
N SER A 57 2.48 -3.97 11.89
CA SER A 57 2.15 -4.03 10.46
C SER A 57 0.84 -3.29 10.20
N LEU A 58 0.84 -2.47 9.14
CA LEU A 58 -0.35 -1.76 8.66
C LEU A 58 -1.14 -2.56 7.62
N VAL A 59 -0.60 -3.72 7.24
CA VAL A 59 -1.15 -4.63 6.24
C VAL A 59 -2.03 -5.67 6.92
N ASP A 60 -3.18 -5.97 6.31
CA ASP A 60 -3.96 -7.14 6.69
C ASP A 60 -3.20 -8.40 6.25
N PRO A 61 -2.75 -9.29 7.16
CA PRO A 61 -2.01 -10.50 6.81
C PRO A 61 -2.77 -11.45 5.88
N LYS A 62 -4.09 -11.30 5.76
CA LYS A 62 -4.94 -12.11 4.87
C LYS A 62 -5.12 -11.50 3.49
N ASP A 63 -4.56 -10.33 3.21
CA ASP A 63 -4.68 -9.65 1.92
C ASP A 63 -3.49 -10.03 1.00
N PRO A 64 -3.67 -10.97 0.05
CA PRO A 64 -2.58 -11.46 -0.80
C PRO A 64 -2.08 -10.42 -1.81
N LEU A 65 -2.75 -9.26 -1.91
CA LEU A 65 -2.41 -8.18 -2.80
C LEU A 65 -1.77 -7.00 -2.06
N SER A 66 -1.32 -7.20 -0.82
CA SER A 66 -0.68 -6.18 0.00
C SER A 66 0.62 -6.69 0.62
N TRP A 67 1.65 -5.83 0.61
CA TRP A 67 2.97 -6.13 1.15
C TRP A 67 3.41 -5.04 2.13
N ASP A 68 4.10 -5.44 3.20
CA ASP A 68 4.74 -4.55 4.16
C ASP A 68 6.25 -4.64 4.02
N LEU A 69 6.90 -3.51 3.79
CA LEU A 69 8.34 -3.38 3.55
C LEU A 69 8.94 -2.40 4.55
N GLY A 70 10.05 -2.79 5.17
CA GLY A 70 10.78 -1.94 6.10
C GLY A 70 11.72 -0.96 5.42
N GLY A 71 11.57 0.33 5.72
CA GLY A 71 12.58 1.36 5.58
C GLY A 71 13.05 1.65 4.15
N PHE A 72 14.36 1.82 4.01
CA PHE A 72 15.08 2.14 2.78
C PHE A 72 15.87 0.94 2.25
N ASP A 73 15.30 -0.27 2.32
CA ASP A 73 15.94 -1.44 1.74
C ASP A 73 16.24 -1.20 0.25
N PRO A 74 17.49 -1.37 -0.21
CA PRO A 74 17.88 -1.07 -1.59
C PRO A 74 17.20 -1.99 -2.63
N GLY A 75 16.64 -3.13 -2.20
CA GLY A 75 15.82 -4.03 -3.00
C GLY A 75 14.36 -3.58 -3.16
N THR A 76 13.87 -2.65 -2.34
CA THR A 76 12.48 -2.15 -2.39
C THR A 76 12.06 -1.67 -3.79
N PRO A 77 12.85 -0.83 -4.50
CA PRO A 77 12.49 -0.41 -5.86
C PRO A 77 12.37 -1.58 -6.84
N ARG A 78 13.25 -2.59 -6.72
CA ARG A 78 13.21 -3.78 -7.58
C ARG A 78 11.98 -4.64 -7.29
N LEU A 79 11.62 -4.81 -6.02
CA LEU A 79 10.44 -5.56 -5.62
C LEU A 79 9.15 -4.88 -6.12
N ILE A 80 9.04 -3.55 -5.98
CA ILE A 80 7.92 -2.77 -6.55
C ILE A 80 7.82 -2.96 -8.07
N GLN A 81 8.96 -2.97 -8.78
CA GLN A 81 8.99 -3.24 -10.22
C GLN A 81 8.44 -4.63 -10.56
N MET A 82 8.89 -5.68 -9.85
CA MET A 82 8.42 -7.05 -10.07
C MET A 82 6.91 -7.19 -9.80
N LEU A 83 6.42 -6.56 -8.73
CA LEU A 83 4.99 -6.48 -8.44
C LEU A 83 4.21 -5.80 -9.56
N ALA A 84 4.71 -4.68 -10.10
CA ALA A 84 4.07 -3.98 -11.21
C ALA A 84 4.02 -4.82 -12.49
N LYS A 85 5.02 -5.68 -12.73
CA LYS A 85 5.10 -6.59 -13.88
C LYS A 85 4.39 -7.93 -13.71
N ASN A 86 3.95 -8.27 -12.49
CA ASN A 86 3.43 -9.60 -12.12
C ASN A 86 4.50 -10.70 -12.27
N GLU A 87 5.72 -10.41 -11.83
CA GLU A 87 6.87 -11.33 -11.84
C GLU A 87 7.13 -11.93 -10.43
N LEU A 88 6.17 -11.82 -9.52
CA LEU A 88 6.23 -12.32 -8.15
C LEU A 88 5.15 -13.37 -7.91
#